data_AF-A0A943C430-F1
#
_entry.id   AF-A0A943C430-F1
#
_cell.length_a   1.000
_cell.length_b   1.000
_cell.length_c   1.000
_cell.angle_alpha   90.00
_cell.angle_beta   90.00
_cell.angle_gamma   90.00
#
_symmetry.space_group_name_H-M   'P 1'
#
loop_
_entity.id
_entity.type
_entity.pdbx_description
1 polymer ?
#
loop_
_entity_poly.entity_id
_entity_poly.type
_entity_poly.pdbx_seq_one_letter_code
_entity_poly.pdbx_strand_id
1 'polypeptide(L)'
;MNSRKKAIKAVIIVLIAAVAFGYGTYTTLRSGVYVGDDFFYKKSDSRYEKNISNYIEQTSDHEFTIVSHDKKQEVSYEIEKEQITFYFPDQTISGSWDTEQKELYDNGVPVLQNGNFEFSEDGVNITPDMGQERCSYALCRIIYNDQETISKWYMNILGLVLYILGIICVMYPEECYFFLRKWQYNNGELSAMGRLWQQIGGGILAVFGLFVMSGMATILEK
;
A
#
# COMPACT_ATOMS: atom_id res chain seq x y z
N MET A 1 27.54 -32.34 -2.40
CA MET A 1 27.58 -30.86 -2.36
C MET A 1 28.28 -30.42 -1.07
N ASN A 2 29.37 -29.65 -1.17
CA ASN A 2 30.23 -29.28 -0.03
C ASN A 2 29.47 -28.40 0.99
N SER A 3 29.69 -28.55 2.31
CA SER A 3 28.87 -27.88 3.34
C SER A 3 28.86 -26.35 3.20
N ARG A 4 29.99 -25.79 2.78
CA ARG A 4 30.16 -24.36 2.47
C ARG A 4 29.20 -23.86 1.37
N LYS A 5 28.96 -24.66 0.32
CA LYS A 5 28.02 -24.30 -0.75
C LYS A 5 26.57 -24.31 -0.28
N LYS A 6 26.21 -25.23 0.63
CA LYS A 6 24.87 -25.26 1.27
C LYS A 6 24.66 -24.02 2.15
N ALA A 7 25.65 -23.64 2.94
CA ALA A 7 25.59 -22.45 3.79
C ALA A 7 25.43 -21.16 2.97
N ILE A 8 26.24 -20.98 1.91
CA ILE A 8 26.14 -19.79 1.04
C ILE A 8 24.75 -19.69 0.40
N LYS A 9 24.19 -20.80 -0.10
CA LYS A 9 22.84 -20.82 -0.69
C LYS A 9 21.77 -20.42 0.32
N ALA A 10 21.85 -20.92 1.55
CA ALA A 10 20.91 -20.58 2.61
C ALA A 10 20.99 -19.08 2.96
N VAL A 11 22.19 -18.52 3.07
CA VAL A 11 22.40 -17.09 3.32
C VAL A 11 21.77 -16.22 2.23
N ILE A 12 21.96 -16.58 0.95
CA ILE A 12 21.36 -15.83 -0.17
C ILE A 12 19.83 -15.86 -0.10
N ILE A 13 19.23 -17.03 0.16
CA ILE A 13 17.77 -17.17 0.28
C ILE A 13 17.20 -16.29 1.39
N VAL A 14 17.88 -16.23 2.54
CA VAL A 14 17.48 -15.40 3.67
C VAL A 14 17.65 -13.92 3.36
N LEU A 15 18.75 -13.53 2.71
CA LEU A 15 18.99 -12.14 2.31
C LEU A 15 17.92 -11.63 1.34
N ILE A 16 17.52 -12.43 0.35
CA ILE A 16 16.46 -12.07 -0.60
C ILE A 16 15.14 -11.82 0.15
N ALA A 17 14.78 -12.72 1.07
CA ALA A 17 13.57 -12.57 1.88
C ALA A 17 13.65 -11.32 2.77
N ALA A 18 14.79 -11.06 3.40
CA ALA A 18 14.97 -9.90 4.28
C ALA A 18 14.85 -8.57 3.51
N VAL A 19 15.43 -8.49 2.30
CA VAL A 19 15.31 -7.30 1.44
C VAL A 19 13.87 -7.10 0.98
N ALA A 20 13.20 -8.14 0.51
CA ALA A 20 11.81 -8.06 0.06
C ALA A 20 10.87 -7.68 1.22
N PHE A 21 11.07 -8.27 2.40
CA PHE A 21 10.28 -7.99 3.59
C PHE A 21 10.53 -6.57 4.11
N GLY A 22 11.79 -6.13 4.15
CA GLY A 22 12.15 -4.76 4.52
C GLY A 22 11.53 -3.72 3.59
N TYR A 23 11.53 -3.97 2.28
CA TYR A 23 10.90 -3.08 1.31
C TYR A 23 9.36 -3.09 1.42
N GLY A 24 8.75 -4.27 1.55
CA GLY A 24 7.31 -4.39 1.75
C GLY A 24 6.83 -3.71 3.02
N THR A 25 7.52 -3.93 4.14
CA THR A 25 7.19 -3.26 5.40
C THR A 25 7.37 -1.76 5.32
N TYR A 26 8.45 -1.28 4.70
CA TYR A 26 8.65 0.14 4.45
C TYR A 26 7.49 0.74 3.64
N THR A 27 7.03 0.08 2.59
CA THR A 27 5.95 0.61 1.75
C THR A 27 4.57 0.52 2.41
N THR A 28 4.28 -0.51 3.20
CA THR A 28 2.97 -0.67 3.86
C THR A 28 2.82 0.14 5.15
N LEU A 29 3.90 0.27 5.93
CA LEU A 29 3.88 0.95 7.23
C LEU A 29 4.19 2.44 7.12
N ARG A 30 4.58 2.92 5.94
CA ARG A 30 4.81 4.34 5.72
C ARG A 30 3.50 5.10 5.87
N SER A 31 3.53 6.11 6.72
CA SER A 31 2.38 6.97 6.94
C SER A 31 2.09 7.82 5.70
N GLY A 32 0.84 8.22 5.56
CA GLY A 32 0.36 9.03 4.46
C GLY A 32 -1.09 9.43 4.65
N VAL A 33 -1.69 9.97 3.60
CA VAL A 33 -3.10 10.38 3.59
C VAL A 33 -3.77 9.93 2.29
N TYR A 34 -5.05 9.57 2.37
CA TYR A 34 -5.85 9.31 1.18
C TYR A 34 -6.46 10.60 0.64
N VAL A 35 -6.38 10.78 -0.68
CA VAL A 35 -7.07 11.80 -1.46
C VAL A 35 -7.98 11.06 -2.44
N GLY A 36 -9.23 10.82 -2.04
CA GLY A 36 -10.09 9.86 -2.74
C GLY A 36 -9.50 8.45 -2.67
N ASP A 37 -9.37 7.78 -3.82
CA ASP A 37 -8.81 6.43 -3.92
C ASP A 37 -7.27 6.40 -3.92
N ASP A 38 -6.65 7.58 -3.93
CA ASP A 38 -5.20 7.71 -4.04
C ASP A 38 -4.51 7.94 -2.70
N PHE A 39 -3.39 7.25 -2.49
CA PHE A 39 -2.61 7.36 -1.26
C PHE A 39 -1.35 8.19 -1.49
N PHE A 40 -1.16 9.21 -0.65
CA PHE A 40 -0.03 10.13 -0.68
C PHE A 40 0.88 9.82 0.50
N TYR A 41 2.06 9.28 0.21
CA TYR A 41 3.02 8.91 1.25
C TYR A 41 3.68 10.14 1.84
N LYS A 42 3.82 10.18 3.16
CA LYS A 42 4.62 11.21 3.85
C LYS A 42 6.10 11.09 3.43
N LYS A 43 6.64 12.15 2.85
CA LYS A 43 8.05 12.27 2.40
C LYS A 43 8.87 13.12 3.38
N SER A 44 8.29 14.19 3.89
CA SER A 44 8.82 15.06 4.93
C SER A 44 7.67 15.52 5.82
N ASP A 45 7.96 16.35 6.83
CA ASP A 45 6.90 16.94 7.67
C ASP A 45 5.97 17.87 6.89
N SER A 46 6.48 18.48 5.83
CA SER A 46 5.70 19.36 4.95
C SER A 46 5.18 18.69 3.69
N ARG A 47 5.64 17.50 3.29
CA ARG A 47 5.38 16.95 1.94
C ARG A 47 4.79 15.55 1.95
N TYR A 48 3.72 15.36 1.20
CA TYR A 48 3.03 14.10 0.93
C TYR A 48 2.98 13.87 -0.58
N GLU A 49 3.38 12.69 -1.05
CA GLU A 49 3.61 12.45 -2.48
C GLU A 49 3.08 11.08 -2.91
N LYS A 50 2.27 11.07 -3.97
CA LYS A 50 1.94 9.86 -4.73
C LYS A 50 3.02 9.59 -5.77
N ASN A 51 3.39 10.61 -6.55
CA ASN A 51 4.47 10.58 -7.54
C ASN A 51 5.00 12.01 -7.81
N ILE A 52 5.98 12.16 -8.70
CA ILE A 52 6.64 13.43 -8.99
C ILE A 52 5.66 14.53 -9.45
N SER A 53 4.60 14.15 -10.18
CA SER A 53 3.57 15.08 -10.68
C SER A 53 2.31 15.14 -9.80
N ASN A 54 2.30 14.44 -8.65
CA ASN A 54 1.16 14.38 -7.74
C ASN A 54 1.63 14.45 -6.29
N TYR A 55 1.56 15.64 -5.68
CA TYR A 55 1.98 15.87 -4.30
C TYR A 55 1.20 16.99 -3.61
N ILE A 56 1.20 16.95 -2.29
CA ILE A 56 0.69 17.99 -1.40
C ILE A 56 1.88 18.46 -0.56
N GLU A 57 2.09 19.77 -0.50
CA GLU A 57 3.20 20.38 0.22
C GLU A 57 2.72 21.57 1.04
N GLN A 58 2.92 21.55 2.36
CA GLN A 58 2.70 22.68 3.24
C GLN A 58 3.79 23.73 2.96
N THR A 59 3.39 24.88 2.42
CA THR A 59 4.30 25.96 2.05
C THR A 59 4.44 27.01 3.14
N SER A 60 3.42 27.14 3.99
CA SER A 60 3.43 27.99 5.20
C SER A 60 2.50 27.41 6.26
N ASP A 61 2.47 28.00 7.45
CA ASP A 61 1.66 27.51 8.57
C ASP A 61 0.17 27.34 8.20
N HIS A 62 -0.33 28.17 7.27
CA HIS A 62 -1.74 28.20 6.86
C HIS A 62 -1.96 27.95 5.37
N GLU A 63 -0.95 27.48 4.64
CA GLU A 63 -1.05 27.29 3.18
C GLU A 63 -0.46 25.95 2.72
N PHE A 64 -1.15 25.37 1.76
CA PHE A 64 -0.75 24.17 1.05
C PHE A 64 -0.68 24.42 -0.45
N THR A 65 0.35 23.88 -1.08
CA THR A 65 0.40 23.66 -2.52
C THR A 65 -0.05 22.24 -2.81
N ILE A 66 -1.04 22.09 -3.68
CA ILE A 66 -1.48 20.79 -4.21
C ILE A 66 -1.12 20.76 -5.69
N VAL A 67 -0.43 19.71 -6.11
CA VAL A 67 -0.11 19.45 -7.51
C VAL A 67 -0.79 18.16 -7.94
N SER A 68 -1.61 18.23 -8.99
CA SER A 68 -2.29 17.10 -9.63
C SER A 68 -2.09 17.22 -11.14
N HIS A 69 -1.49 16.22 -11.78
CA HIS A 69 -1.28 16.18 -13.24
C HIS A 69 -0.71 17.49 -13.82
N ASP A 70 0.35 17.99 -13.17
CA ASP A 70 1.05 19.25 -13.52
C ASP A 70 0.22 20.54 -13.36
N LYS A 71 -1.01 20.45 -12.83
CA LYS A 71 -1.77 21.61 -12.35
C LYS A 71 -1.39 21.88 -10.90
N LYS A 72 -0.92 23.11 -10.64
CA LYS A 72 -0.63 23.61 -9.29
C LYS A 72 -1.80 24.45 -8.80
N GLN A 73 -2.28 24.17 -7.60
CA GLN A 73 -3.23 25.01 -6.88
C GLN A 73 -2.68 25.34 -5.48
N GLU A 74 -2.91 26.57 -5.04
CA GLU A 74 -2.59 27.03 -3.70
C GLU A 74 -3.88 27.09 -2.90
N VAL A 75 -3.84 26.53 -1.69
CA VAL A 75 -4.99 26.42 -0.79
C VAL A 75 -4.57 27.01 0.54
N SER A 76 -5.25 28.06 0.97
CA SER A 76 -5.08 28.57 2.33
C SER A 76 -6.18 28.02 3.24
N TYR A 77 -5.92 27.99 4.54
CA TYR A 77 -6.93 27.58 5.51
C TYR A 77 -6.89 28.44 6.76
N GLU A 78 -8.04 28.54 7.40
CA GLU A 78 -8.22 29.24 8.66
C GLU A 78 -9.02 28.37 9.63
N ILE A 79 -8.63 28.40 10.91
CA ILE A 79 -9.33 27.68 11.97
C ILE A 79 -9.89 28.71 12.94
N GLU A 80 -11.21 28.84 12.97
CA GLU A 80 -11.94 29.65 13.94
C GLU A 80 -12.74 28.76 14.87
N LYS A 81 -12.35 28.74 16.16
CA LYS A 81 -12.97 27.88 17.19
C LYS A 81 -12.90 26.40 16.81
N GLU A 82 -14.02 25.82 16.40
CA GLU A 82 -14.20 24.40 16.02
C GLU A 82 -14.49 24.23 14.53
N GLN A 83 -14.42 25.31 13.74
CA GLN A 83 -14.60 25.29 12.30
C GLN A 83 -13.27 25.53 11.59
N ILE A 84 -13.00 24.71 10.59
CA ILE A 84 -11.93 24.89 9.63
C ILE A 84 -12.54 25.34 8.30
N THR A 85 -11.95 26.36 7.69
CA THR A 85 -12.33 26.87 6.37
C THR A 85 -11.13 26.79 5.44
N PHE A 86 -11.33 26.17 4.28
CA PHE A 86 -10.37 26.07 3.19
C PHE A 86 -10.77 27.01 2.06
N TYR A 87 -9.83 27.82 1.60
CA TYR A 87 -9.99 28.72 0.46
C TYR A 87 -9.26 28.12 -0.74
N PHE A 88 -10.01 27.46 -1.62
CA PHE A 88 -9.51 27.07 -2.93
C PHE A 88 -9.69 28.22 -3.92
N PRO A 89 -9.00 28.21 -5.08
CA PRO A 89 -9.16 29.25 -6.09
C PRO A 89 -10.61 29.42 -6.59
N ASP A 90 -11.36 28.31 -6.66
CA ASP A 90 -12.70 28.28 -7.26
C ASP A 90 -13.84 28.07 -6.26
N GLN A 91 -13.54 27.66 -5.02
CA GLN A 91 -14.55 27.33 -4.00
C GLN A 91 -14.00 27.54 -2.59
N THR A 92 -14.90 27.83 -1.66
CA THR A 92 -14.60 27.77 -0.22
C THR A 92 -15.31 26.55 0.38
N ILE A 93 -14.56 25.77 1.16
CA ILE A 93 -15.10 24.60 1.88
C ILE A 93 -14.90 24.82 3.36
N SER A 94 -15.99 24.83 4.12
CA SER A 94 -15.95 24.96 5.58
C SER A 94 -16.59 23.75 6.24
N GLY A 95 -16.11 23.41 7.43
CA GLY A 95 -16.69 22.34 8.23
C GLY A 95 -16.06 22.23 9.61
N SER A 96 -16.60 21.34 10.43
CA SER A 96 -16.01 20.93 11.70
C SER A 96 -15.35 19.57 11.54
N TRP A 97 -14.11 19.46 12.01
CA TRP A 97 -13.37 18.20 12.00
C TRP A 97 -13.73 17.35 13.22
N ASP A 98 -14.34 16.20 13.00
CA ASP A 98 -14.57 15.21 14.03
C ASP A 98 -13.30 14.35 14.18
N THR A 99 -12.60 14.51 15.32
CA THR A 99 -11.38 13.76 15.61
C THR A 99 -11.62 12.28 15.92
N GLU A 100 -12.83 11.89 16.34
CA GLU A 100 -13.18 10.50 16.63
C GLU A 100 -13.54 9.74 15.35
N GLN A 101 -14.39 10.34 14.52
CA GLN A 101 -14.79 9.75 13.22
C GLN A 101 -13.74 9.98 12.13
N LYS A 102 -12.79 10.91 12.34
CA LYS A 102 -11.78 11.33 11.37
C LYS A 102 -12.41 11.89 10.11
N GLU A 103 -13.52 12.61 10.27
CA GLU A 103 -14.34 13.11 9.17
C GLU A 103 -14.62 14.61 9.29
N LEU A 104 -14.72 15.27 8.13
CA LEU A 104 -15.09 16.68 8.02
C LEU A 104 -16.60 16.81 7.80
N TYR A 105 -17.28 17.50 8.69
CA TYR A 105 -18.73 17.69 8.65
C TYR A 105 -19.10 19.15 8.36
N ASP A 106 -20.05 19.37 7.45
CA ASP A 106 -20.74 20.64 7.27
C ASP A 106 -22.20 20.46 7.68
N ASN A 107 -22.65 21.20 8.71
CA ASN A 107 -24.02 21.15 9.24
C ASN A 107 -24.53 19.72 9.57
N GLY A 108 -23.65 18.83 10.03
CA GLY A 108 -23.99 17.45 10.38
C GLY A 108 -23.98 16.46 9.22
N VAL A 109 -23.58 16.90 8.01
CA VAL A 109 -23.39 16.03 6.84
C VAL A 109 -21.90 15.94 6.49
N PRO A 110 -21.35 14.75 6.17
CA PRO A 110 -19.97 14.65 5.73
C PRO A 110 -19.72 15.45 4.45
N VAL A 111 -18.69 16.29 4.42
CA VAL A 111 -18.35 17.14 3.26
C VAL A 111 -18.10 16.30 2.00
N LEU A 112 -17.58 15.07 2.14
CA LEU A 112 -17.40 14.12 1.04
C LEU A 112 -18.71 13.71 0.34
N GLN A 113 -19.88 13.92 0.97
CA GLN A 113 -21.19 13.63 0.40
C GLN A 113 -21.83 14.86 -0.26
N ASN A 114 -21.26 16.05 -0.07
CA ASN A 114 -21.76 17.28 -0.71
C ASN A 114 -21.29 17.41 -2.16
N GLY A 115 -20.26 16.67 -2.56
CA GLY A 115 -19.78 16.62 -3.93
C GLY A 115 -20.67 15.75 -4.79
N ASN A 116 -20.98 16.27 -5.97
CA ASN A 116 -21.61 15.49 -7.02
C ASN A 116 -20.74 14.25 -7.30
N PHE A 117 -21.17 13.08 -6.83
CA PHE A 117 -20.71 11.81 -7.34
C PHE A 117 -21.18 11.70 -8.79
N GLU A 118 -20.43 12.28 -9.73
CA GLU A 118 -20.64 12.01 -11.15
C GLU A 118 -20.13 10.59 -11.42
N PHE A 119 -21.06 9.63 -11.39
CA PHE A 119 -20.83 8.30 -11.94
C PHE A 119 -20.74 8.43 -13.47
N SER A 120 -19.57 8.15 -14.04
CA SER A 120 -19.36 8.09 -15.50
C SER A 120 -20.25 7.00 -16.12
N GLU A 121 -21.22 7.40 -16.94
CA GLU A 121 -22.18 6.51 -17.61
C GLU A 121 -21.52 5.69 -18.75
N ASP A 122 -20.30 6.05 -19.18
CA ASP A 122 -19.63 5.53 -20.39
C ASP A 122 -18.37 4.66 -20.12
N GLY A 123 -18.07 4.29 -18.87
CA GLY A 123 -16.95 3.38 -18.56
C GLY A 123 -15.55 3.95 -18.86
N VAL A 124 -15.45 5.22 -19.25
CA VAL A 124 -14.21 5.99 -19.25
C VAL A 124 -14.04 6.52 -17.83
N ASN A 125 -13.03 6.00 -17.12
CA ASN A 125 -12.56 6.56 -15.86
C ASN A 125 -12.04 7.98 -16.12
N ILE A 126 -12.93 8.97 -16.01
CA ILE A 126 -12.53 10.33 -15.76
C ILE A 126 -12.01 10.28 -14.34
N THR A 127 -10.69 10.16 -14.14
CA THR A 127 -10.11 10.49 -12.84
C THR A 127 -10.56 11.91 -12.57
N PRO A 128 -11.47 12.17 -11.61
CA PRO A 128 -11.78 13.55 -11.31
C PRO A 128 -10.46 14.13 -10.83
N ASP A 129 -10.04 15.26 -11.41
CA ASP A 129 -9.07 16.14 -10.76
C ASP A 129 -9.36 16.12 -9.24
N MET A 130 -8.33 16.01 -8.40
CA MET A 130 -8.51 15.85 -6.94
C MET A 130 -9.63 16.77 -6.44
N GLY A 131 -10.83 16.22 -6.24
CA GLY A 131 -12.00 17.03 -5.94
C GLY A 131 -11.71 17.84 -4.70
N GLN A 132 -12.06 19.13 -4.69
CA GLN A 132 -11.65 20.04 -3.62
C GLN A 132 -12.10 19.53 -2.24
N GLU A 133 -13.22 18.81 -2.16
CA GLU A 133 -13.70 18.11 -0.96
C GLU A 133 -12.82 16.92 -0.53
N ARG A 134 -12.31 16.15 -1.50
CA ARG A 134 -11.35 15.06 -1.24
C ARG A 134 -10.03 15.65 -0.75
N CYS A 135 -9.60 16.79 -1.33
CA CYS A 135 -8.46 17.55 -0.87
C CYS A 135 -8.68 18.08 0.55
N SER A 136 -9.80 18.73 0.85
CA SER A 136 -10.06 19.30 2.19
C SER A 136 -10.03 18.22 3.26
N TYR A 137 -10.55 17.02 2.97
CA TYR A 137 -10.47 15.88 3.87
C TYR A 137 -9.03 15.42 4.12
N ALA A 138 -8.23 15.30 3.06
CA ALA A 138 -6.81 14.95 3.17
C ALA A 138 -6.01 16.02 3.92
N LEU A 139 -6.29 17.30 3.67
CA LEU A 139 -5.66 18.43 4.36
C LEU A 139 -6.00 18.42 5.85
N CYS A 140 -7.25 18.17 6.24
CA CYS A 140 -7.62 18.01 7.65
C CYS A 140 -6.78 16.93 8.33
N ARG A 141 -6.60 15.77 7.69
CA ARG A 141 -5.75 14.69 8.23
C ARG A 141 -4.30 15.10 8.40
N ILE A 142 -3.78 15.93 7.49
CA ILE A 142 -2.43 16.50 7.63
C ILE A 142 -2.38 17.47 8.82
N ILE A 143 -3.33 18.40 8.91
CA ILE A 143 -3.39 19.46 9.93
C ILE A 143 -3.55 18.88 11.34
N TYR A 144 -4.45 17.91 11.52
CA TYR A 144 -4.70 17.26 12.81
C TYR A 144 -3.75 16.08 13.09
N ASN A 145 -2.73 15.88 12.25
CA ASN A 145 -1.74 14.80 12.34
C ASN A 145 -2.36 13.39 12.44
N ASP A 146 -3.48 13.17 11.73
CA ASP A 146 -4.20 11.90 11.67
C ASP A 146 -3.85 11.12 10.39
N GLN A 147 -2.56 10.81 10.26
CA GLN A 147 -2.03 10.07 9.12
C GLN A 147 -2.38 8.58 9.20
N GLU A 148 -2.59 7.95 8.06
CA GLU A 148 -2.91 6.53 7.95
C GLU A 148 -1.72 5.73 7.43
N THR A 149 -1.76 4.41 7.63
CA THR A 149 -0.85 3.46 6.99
C THR A 149 -1.65 2.59 6.02
N ILE A 150 -1.00 2.08 4.97
CA ILE A 150 -1.64 1.13 4.07
C ILE A 150 -1.82 -0.17 4.86
N SER A 151 -3.05 -0.38 5.34
CA SER A 151 -3.53 -1.42 6.27
C SER A 151 -3.22 -2.90 5.89
N LYS A 152 -2.44 -3.15 4.84
CA LYS A 152 -2.13 -4.48 4.31
C LYS A 152 -0.81 -5.07 4.84
N TRP A 153 -0.38 -4.75 6.05
CA TRP A 153 0.82 -5.35 6.66
C TRP A 153 0.77 -6.89 6.70
N TYR A 154 -0.43 -7.47 6.81
CA TYR A 154 -0.66 -8.91 6.77
C TYR A 154 -0.28 -9.54 5.42
N MET A 155 -0.27 -8.78 4.32
CA MET A 155 0.18 -9.26 3.01
C MET A 155 1.68 -9.55 3.01
N ASN A 156 2.48 -8.77 3.74
CA ASN A 156 3.92 -9.05 3.89
C ASN A 156 4.16 -10.39 4.59
N ILE A 157 3.34 -10.71 5.60
CA ILE A 157 3.40 -11.99 6.31
C ILE A 157 2.94 -13.14 5.42
N LEU A 158 1.84 -12.96 4.68
CA LEU A 158 1.37 -13.95 3.72
C LEU A 158 2.45 -14.27 2.68
N GLY A 159 3.09 -13.23 2.12
CA GLY A 159 4.19 -13.39 1.17
C GLY A 159 5.39 -14.15 1.78
N LEU A 160 5.70 -13.92 3.06
CA LEU A 160 6.76 -14.65 3.77
C LEU A 160 6.44 -16.13 3.93
N VAL A 161 5.20 -16.45 4.30
CA VAL A 161 4.75 -17.83 4.42
C VAL A 161 4.85 -18.54 3.07
N LEU A 162 4.36 -17.91 1.99
CA LEU A 162 4.42 -18.48 0.64
C LEU A 162 5.87 -18.66 0.16
N TYR A 163 6.76 -17.69 0.44
CA TYR A 163 8.17 -17.80 0.13
C TYR A 163 8.83 -18.99 0.82
N ILE A 164 8.63 -19.13 2.13
CA ILE A 164 9.19 -20.23 2.92
C ILE A 164 8.66 -21.57 2.39
N LEU A 165 7.34 -21.70 2.16
CA LEU A 165 6.74 -22.91 1.60
C LEU A 165 7.32 -23.27 0.23
N GLY A 166 7.50 -22.28 -0.65
CA GLY A 166 8.12 -22.48 -1.95
C GLY A 166 9.57 -22.97 -1.85
N ILE A 167 10.37 -22.37 -0.97
CA ILE A 167 11.76 -22.78 -0.72
C ILE A 167 11.83 -24.22 -0.15
N ILE A 168 10.94 -24.59 0.78
CA ILE A 168 10.88 -25.95 1.31
C ILE A 168 10.55 -26.93 0.18
N CYS A 169 9.61 -26.62 -0.72
CA CYS A 169 9.29 -27.46 -1.88
C CYS A 169 10.48 -27.64 -2.84
N VAL A 170 11.32 -26.61 -3.01
CA VAL A 170 12.54 -26.68 -3.84
C VAL A 170 13.63 -27.52 -3.18
N MET A 171 13.82 -27.35 -1.86
CA MET A 171 14.92 -27.96 -1.11
C MET A 171 14.62 -29.41 -0.69
N TYR A 172 13.36 -29.70 -0.37
CA TYR A 172 12.89 -30.99 0.15
C TYR A 172 11.64 -31.47 -0.62
N PRO A 173 11.74 -31.68 -1.95
CA PRO A 173 10.61 -32.01 -2.79
C PRO A 173 9.90 -33.32 -2.38
N GLU A 174 10.64 -34.31 -1.90
CA GLU A 174 10.09 -35.60 -1.48
C GLU A 174 9.29 -35.47 -0.18
N GLU A 175 9.84 -34.76 0.80
CA GLU A 175 9.16 -34.51 2.06
C GLU A 175 7.88 -33.70 1.85
N CYS A 176 7.90 -32.70 0.96
CA CYS A 176 6.72 -31.91 0.61
C CYS A 176 5.63 -32.73 -0.08
N TYR A 177 5.99 -33.51 -1.10
CA TYR A 177 5.01 -34.30 -1.86
C TYR A 177 4.36 -35.38 -1.00
N PHE A 178 5.12 -35.99 -0.10
CA PHE A 178 4.61 -37.03 0.80
C PHE A 178 4.09 -36.49 2.13
N PHE A 179 4.18 -35.20 2.45
CA PHE A 179 3.81 -34.65 3.77
C PHE A 179 2.40 -35.07 4.23
N LEU A 180 1.41 -35.00 3.33
CA LEU A 180 0.01 -35.42 3.60
C LEU A 180 -0.30 -36.87 3.23
N ARG A 181 0.64 -37.58 2.58
CA ARG A 181 0.45 -38.96 2.09
C ARG A 181 1.45 -39.95 2.70
N LYS A 182 2.21 -39.52 3.71
CA LYS A 182 3.29 -40.32 4.30
C LYS A 182 2.77 -41.62 4.92
N TRP A 183 1.52 -41.65 5.37
CA TRP A 183 0.88 -42.87 5.88
C TRP A 183 0.59 -43.92 4.77
N GLN A 184 0.50 -43.49 3.51
CA GLN A 184 0.17 -44.36 2.38
C GLN A 184 1.40 -45.06 1.79
N TYR A 185 2.62 -44.61 2.13
CA TYR A 185 3.86 -45.09 1.53
C TYR A 185 4.95 -45.33 2.57
N ASN A 186 5.46 -46.56 2.65
CA ASN A 186 6.58 -46.90 3.55
C ASN A 186 7.92 -46.30 3.07
N ASN A 187 8.18 -46.26 1.76
CA ASN A 187 9.37 -45.68 1.12
C ASN A 187 8.98 -45.01 -0.22
N GLY A 188 8.20 -43.93 -0.15
CA GLY A 188 7.84 -43.16 -1.35
C GLY A 188 9.04 -42.34 -1.84
N GLU A 189 9.56 -42.65 -3.02
CA GLU A 189 10.53 -41.81 -3.72
C GLU A 189 9.88 -41.19 -4.95
N LEU A 190 10.15 -39.91 -5.22
CA LEU A 190 9.66 -39.30 -6.46
C LEU A 190 10.54 -39.74 -7.63
N SER A 191 9.90 -39.99 -8.76
CA SER A 191 10.61 -40.07 -10.04
C SER A 191 11.39 -38.77 -10.29
N ALA A 192 12.47 -38.85 -11.08
CA ALA A 192 13.25 -37.66 -11.44
C ALA A 192 12.38 -36.53 -12.01
N MET A 193 11.35 -36.89 -12.80
CA MET A 193 10.40 -35.94 -13.36
C MET A 193 9.44 -35.36 -12.31
N GLY A 194 8.97 -36.18 -11.36
CA GLY A 194 8.13 -35.72 -10.26
C GLY A 194 8.88 -34.75 -9.34
N ARG A 195 10.16 -35.04 -9.04
CA ARG A 195 11.03 -34.17 -8.26
C ARG A 195 11.23 -32.82 -8.94
N LEU A 196 11.43 -32.83 -10.26
CA LEU A 196 11.59 -31.63 -11.08
C LEU A 196 10.31 -30.76 -11.07
N TRP A 197 9.13 -31.35 -11.22
CA TRP A 197 7.86 -30.61 -11.14
C TRP A 197 7.62 -29.98 -9.77
N GLN A 198 7.93 -30.70 -8.68
CA GLN A 198 7.82 -30.16 -7.33
C GLN A 198 8.75 -28.96 -7.11
N GLN A 199 9.98 -29.03 -7.65
CA GLN A 199 10.94 -27.93 -7.58
C GLN A 199 10.49 -26.72 -8.41
N ILE A 200 9.91 -26.94 -9.60
CA ILE A 200 9.36 -25.85 -10.42
C ILE A 200 8.18 -25.18 -9.69
N GLY A 201 7.23 -25.97 -9.19
CA GLY A 201 6.08 -25.45 -8.43
C GLY A 201 6.51 -24.67 -7.18
N GLY A 202 7.48 -25.20 -6.43
CA GLY A 202 8.07 -24.51 -5.28
C GLY A 202 8.77 -23.20 -5.67
N GLY A 203 9.48 -23.19 -6.80
CA GLY A 203 10.13 -22.00 -7.34
C GLY A 203 9.12 -20.91 -7.71
N ILE A 204 8.04 -21.27 -8.39
CA ILE A 204 6.94 -20.34 -8.75
C ILE A 204 6.30 -19.78 -7.48
N LEU A 205 6.00 -20.63 -6.50
CA LEU A 205 5.42 -20.22 -5.23
C LEU A 205 6.33 -19.27 -4.46
N ALA A 206 7.64 -19.50 -4.48
CA ALA A 206 8.62 -18.62 -3.85
C ALA A 206 8.66 -17.24 -4.53
N VAL A 207 8.66 -17.20 -5.87
CA VAL A 207 8.62 -15.94 -6.62
C VAL A 207 7.32 -15.18 -6.34
N PHE A 208 6.19 -15.88 -6.29
CA PHE A 208 4.91 -15.27 -5.94
C PHE A 208 4.90 -14.73 -4.50
N GLY A 209 5.50 -15.45 -3.55
CA GLY A 209 5.69 -14.98 -2.19
C GLY A 209 6.50 -13.69 -2.10
N LEU A 210 7.58 -13.56 -2.89
CA LEU A 210 8.34 -12.31 -2.99
C LEU A 210 7.53 -11.18 -3.60
N PHE A 211 6.75 -11.47 -4.64
CA PHE A 211 5.88 -10.49 -5.29
C PHE A 211 4.86 -9.90 -4.30
N VAL A 212 4.16 -10.76 -3.55
CA VAL A 212 3.20 -10.34 -2.52
C VAL A 212 3.90 -9.59 -1.38
N MET A 213 5.03 -10.12 -0.90
CA MET A 213 5.80 -9.53 0.20
C MET A 213 6.39 -8.16 -0.13
N SER A 214 6.72 -7.90 -1.39
CA SER A 214 7.31 -6.62 -1.80
C SER A 214 6.31 -5.46 -1.87
N GLY A 215 5.01 -5.71 -1.64
CA GLY A 215 3.95 -4.71 -1.84
C GLY A 215 3.61 -4.45 -3.32
N MET A 216 4.25 -5.13 -4.27
CA MET A 216 3.94 -4.99 -5.70
C MET A 216 2.49 -5.35 -6.05
N ALA A 217 1.90 -6.31 -5.33
CA ALA A 217 0.48 -6.65 -5.48
C ALA A 217 -0.46 -5.46 -5.21
N THR A 218 -0.10 -4.61 -4.23
CA THR A 218 -0.90 -3.43 -3.88
C THR A 218 -0.71 -2.26 -4.84
N ILE A 219 0.37 -2.29 -5.64
CA ILE A 219 0.62 -1.29 -6.69
C ILE A 219 -0.20 -1.63 -7.96
N LEU A 220 -0.41 -2.91 -8.26
CA LEU A 220 -1.17 -3.36 -9.45
C LEU A 220 -2.71 -3.32 -9.28
N GLU A 221 -3.23 -3.16 -8.07
CA GLU A 221 -4.67 -2.98 -7.84
C GLU A 221 -5.18 -1.57 -8.21
N LYS A 222 -4.30 -0.68 -8.66
CA LYS A 222 -4.61 0.68 -9.14
C LYS A 222 -4.51 0.74 -10.67
#